data_AF-A0AAX6E0B6-F1
#
_entry.id   AF-A0AAX6E0B6-F1
#
_cell.length_a   1.000
_cell.length_b   1.000
_cell.length_c   1.000
_cell.angle_alpha   90.00
_cell.angle_beta   90.00
_cell.angle_gamma   90.00
#
_symmetry.space_group_name_H-M   'P 1'
#
loop_
_entity.id
_entity.type
_entity.pdbx_description
1 polymer ?
#
loop_
_entity_poly.entity_id
_entity_poly.type
_entity_poly.pdbx_seq_one_letter_code
_entity_poly.pdbx_strand_id
1 'polypeptide(L)'
;MERGFAEGNIKEEKVFGDAVFPKTLLPWGTSKSSARDLAETVERERPSLSRTLQSHGAILFRGFQVRSADEFDRVVRAFGWEDIPYVGAAERVSVTDRVYTANEVPLDVFINFHHEMAFARQSPSKIFFFCSEPSPEGGETSIVPSQVVAEKMEERLPEVTAKLSEVGLTFRFLIHKDKEAEKRQRLKLNYSRVDYKSDGSTEFVFGPSSPIREVGGKKVWFLPFLGYNLTEVRKSFGDGSAVPANAAAAYEEILEENCVDVKWQKGDILLLDNHAVQHARRPGKSPRRVLVAVSK
;
A
#
# COMPACT_ATOMS: atom_id res chain seq x y z
N MET A 1 -21.40 30.11 -5.94
CA MET A 1 -20.60 29.34 -4.96
C MET A 1 -20.07 28.11 -5.68
N GLU A 2 -18.82 28.16 -6.12
CA GLU A 2 -18.16 26.97 -6.66
C GLU A 2 -17.95 25.99 -5.50
N ARG A 3 -18.54 24.80 -5.62
CA ARG A 3 -18.56 23.80 -4.55
C ARG A 3 -17.60 22.66 -4.94
N GLY A 4 -16.75 22.26 -3.99
CA GLY A 4 -15.64 21.31 -4.15
C GLY A 4 -16.11 19.86 -4.29
N PHE A 5 -15.88 19.02 -3.28
CA PHE A 5 -16.37 17.64 -3.24
C PHE A 5 -17.62 17.56 -2.34
N ALA A 6 -18.55 16.66 -2.68
CA ALA A 6 -19.57 16.24 -1.72
C ALA A 6 -18.98 15.13 -0.84
N GLU A 7 -19.31 15.14 0.45
CA GLU A 7 -18.94 14.03 1.32
C GLU A 7 -19.85 12.83 1.05
N GLY A 8 -19.26 11.65 0.97
CA GLY A 8 -19.98 10.39 0.85
C GLY A 8 -19.49 9.38 1.87
N ASN A 9 -20.05 8.18 1.77
CA ASN A 9 -19.68 7.04 2.60
C ASN A 9 -19.72 5.75 1.77
N ILE A 10 -18.98 4.74 2.22
CA ILE A 10 -19.10 3.36 1.72
C ILE A 10 -19.62 2.46 2.84
N LYS A 11 -20.10 1.27 2.50
CA LYS A 11 -20.64 0.34 3.51
C LYS A 11 -19.53 -0.21 4.41
N GLU A 12 -18.32 -0.32 3.86
CA GLU A 12 -17.17 -0.98 4.46
C GLU A 12 -16.34 -0.06 5.35
N GLU A 13 -16.61 1.25 5.36
CA GLU A 13 -15.80 2.21 6.10
C GLU A 13 -15.83 1.95 7.61
N LYS A 14 -14.71 2.25 8.26
CA LYS A 14 -14.55 2.16 9.71
C LYS A 14 -14.20 3.53 10.27
N VAL A 15 -14.30 3.68 11.58
CA VAL A 15 -13.88 4.89 12.29
C VAL A 15 -12.76 4.53 13.25
N PHE A 16 -11.65 5.25 13.17
CA PHE A 16 -10.50 5.10 14.07
C PHE A 16 -10.25 6.44 14.78
N GLY A 17 -10.51 6.47 16.09
CA GLY A 17 -10.63 7.74 16.82
C GLY A 17 -11.77 8.57 16.24
N ASP A 18 -11.46 9.78 15.77
CA ASP A 18 -12.44 10.68 15.13
C ASP A 18 -12.41 10.64 13.59
N ALA A 19 -11.56 9.80 13.00
CA ALA A 19 -11.35 9.74 11.55
C ALA A 19 -12.10 8.57 10.90
N VAL A 20 -13.01 8.87 9.95
CA VAL A 20 -13.57 7.87 9.03
C VAL A 20 -12.48 7.37 8.08
N PHE A 21 -12.49 6.08 7.75
CA PHE A 21 -11.46 5.43 6.95
C PHE A 21 -12.07 4.48 5.92
N PRO A 22 -11.81 4.68 4.61
CA PRO A 22 -11.25 5.89 4.00
C PRO A 22 -12.25 7.06 4.03
N LYS A 23 -11.79 8.31 3.83
CA LYS A 23 -12.72 9.42 3.53
C LYS A 23 -13.23 9.28 2.10
N THR A 24 -14.55 9.23 1.92
CA THR A 24 -15.14 9.13 0.59
C THR A 24 -15.57 10.50 0.07
N LEU A 25 -15.12 10.86 -1.13
CA LEU A 25 -15.43 12.10 -1.83
C LEU A 25 -16.17 11.81 -3.14
N LEU A 26 -17.30 12.47 -3.30
CA LEU A 26 -18.21 12.32 -4.44
C LEU A 26 -18.22 13.60 -5.29
N PRO A 27 -18.62 13.51 -6.58
CA PRO A 27 -18.81 14.69 -7.39
C PRO A 27 -19.88 15.62 -6.80
N TRP A 28 -19.64 16.92 -6.90
CA TRP A 28 -20.59 17.90 -6.41
C TRP A 28 -21.76 18.09 -7.39
N GLY A 29 -22.97 17.75 -6.96
CA GLY A 29 -24.19 17.87 -7.78
C GLY A 29 -24.30 16.77 -8.84
N THR A 30 -25.17 16.95 -9.84
CA THR A 30 -25.51 15.91 -10.82
C THR A 30 -24.79 16.03 -12.17
N SER A 31 -24.04 17.11 -12.42
CA SER A 31 -23.52 17.45 -13.75
C SER A 31 -22.00 17.40 -13.92
N LYS A 32 -21.21 17.49 -12.84
CA LYS A 32 -19.73 17.40 -12.90
C LYS A 32 -19.30 16.01 -12.49
N SER A 33 -18.80 15.20 -13.43
CA SER A 33 -18.33 13.84 -13.12
C SER A 33 -17.21 13.35 -14.03
N SER A 34 -16.74 14.13 -15.00
CA SER A 34 -15.65 13.65 -15.88
C SER A 34 -14.31 13.61 -15.16
N ALA A 35 -13.33 12.89 -15.72
CA ALA A 35 -11.94 12.94 -15.24
C ALA A 35 -11.34 14.36 -15.26
N ARG A 36 -11.77 15.20 -16.22
CA ARG A 36 -11.35 16.61 -16.30
C ARG A 36 -11.92 17.42 -15.13
N ASP A 37 -13.21 17.26 -14.82
CA ASP A 37 -13.85 17.95 -13.69
C ASP A 37 -13.20 17.56 -12.36
N LEU A 38 -12.87 16.27 -12.21
CA LEU A 38 -12.14 15.75 -11.05
C LEU A 38 -10.76 16.41 -10.95
N ALA A 39 -9.97 16.42 -12.03
CA ALA A 39 -8.65 17.04 -12.06
C ALA A 39 -8.71 18.54 -11.70
N GLU A 40 -9.60 19.32 -12.34
CA GLU A 40 -9.76 20.76 -12.05
C GLU A 40 -10.21 21.02 -10.60
N THR A 41 -11.02 20.13 -10.03
CA THR A 41 -11.42 20.21 -8.61
C THR A 41 -10.27 19.85 -7.67
N VAL A 42 -9.50 18.81 -7.98
CA VAL A 42 -8.29 18.44 -7.24
C VAL A 42 -7.30 19.62 -7.22
N GLU A 43 -7.04 20.26 -8.36
CA GLU A 43 -6.11 21.40 -8.45
C GLU A 43 -6.50 22.55 -7.54
N ARG A 44 -7.79 22.89 -7.50
CA ARG A 44 -8.34 23.95 -6.65
C ARG A 44 -8.30 23.57 -5.17
N GLU A 45 -8.54 22.30 -4.84
CA GLU A 45 -8.70 21.82 -3.46
C GLU A 45 -7.43 21.20 -2.87
N ARG A 46 -6.26 21.26 -3.54
CA ARG A 46 -5.00 20.62 -3.08
C ARG A 46 -4.69 20.81 -1.60
N PRO A 47 -4.78 22.02 -1.00
CA PRO A 47 -4.49 22.20 0.42
C PRO A 47 -5.49 21.46 1.32
N SER A 48 -6.77 21.44 0.93
CA SER A 48 -7.82 20.74 1.66
C SER A 48 -7.64 19.23 1.57
N LEU A 49 -7.44 18.70 0.36
CA LEU A 49 -7.18 17.27 0.12
C LEU A 49 -5.93 16.78 0.85
N SER A 50 -4.86 17.59 0.92
CA SER A 50 -3.66 17.23 1.66
C SER A 50 -3.92 17.08 3.16
N ARG A 51 -4.72 17.99 3.75
CA ARG A 51 -5.16 17.87 5.15
C ARG A 51 -6.08 16.68 5.35
N THR A 52 -7.04 16.46 4.45
CA THR A 52 -7.91 15.28 4.49
C THR A 52 -7.10 14.00 4.46
N LEU A 53 -6.11 13.91 3.57
CA LEU A 53 -5.26 12.73 3.47
C LEU A 53 -4.40 12.54 4.72
N GLN A 54 -3.86 13.63 5.29
CA GLN A 54 -3.10 13.55 6.54
C GLN A 54 -3.95 13.08 7.73
N SER A 55 -5.21 13.53 7.82
CA SER A 55 -6.10 13.16 8.93
C SER A 55 -6.69 11.76 8.78
N HIS A 56 -7.03 11.36 7.56
CA HIS A 56 -7.74 10.11 7.30
C HIS A 56 -6.81 9.00 6.77
N GLY A 57 -5.59 9.28 6.33
CA GLY A 57 -4.66 8.33 5.73
C GLY A 57 -5.05 7.83 4.32
N ALA A 58 -6.34 7.82 3.98
CA ALA A 58 -6.84 7.40 2.67
C ALA A 58 -8.06 8.22 2.22
N ILE A 59 -8.14 8.47 0.91
CA ILE A 59 -9.27 9.14 0.25
C ILE A 59 -9.76 8.27 -0.92
N LEU A 60 -11.05 7.98 -0.95
CA LEU A 60 -11.72 7.33 -2.07
C LEU A 60 -12.52 8.36 -2.87
N PHE A 61 -12.15 8.58 -4.13
CA PHE A 61 -12.94 9.34 -5.10
C PHE A 61 -13.87 8.40 -5.85
N ARG A 62 -15.19 8.55 -5.64
CA ARG A 62 -16.20 7.64 -6.20
C ARG A 62 -17.29 8.39 -6.94
N GLY A 63 -17.79 7.81 -8.04
CA GLY A 63 -18.84 8.42 -8.87
C GLY A 63 -18.31 9.32 -9.99
N PHE A 64 -16.99 9.34 -10.22
CA PHE A 64 -16.36 10.01 -11.34
C PHE A 64 -16.20 9.05 -12.54
N GLN A 65 -16.38 9.58 -13.74
CA GLN A 65 -16.27 8.89 -15.01
C GLN A 65 -14.82 8.93 -15.51
N VAL A 66 -13.91 8.31 -14.76
CA VAL A 66 -12.52 8.06 -15.19
C VAL A 66 -12.48 6.74 -15.93
N ARG A 67 -12.04 6.74 -17.19
CA ARG A 67 -12.24 5.62 -18.12
C ARG A 67 -10.94 5.04 -18.68
N SER A 68 -9.84 5.79 -18.65
CA SER A 68 -8.57 5.38 -19.25
C SER A 68 -7.37 5.67 -18.34
N ALA A 69 -6.23 5.09 -18.70
CA ALA A 69 -4.96 5.37 -18.02
C ALA A 69 -4.53 6.84 -18.18
N ASP A 70 -4.77 7.47 -19.33
CA ASP A 70 -4.45 8.88 -19.56
C ASP A 70 -5.33 9.83 -18.73
N GLU A 71 -6.60 9.50 -18.58
CA GLU A 71 -7.52 10.23 -17.71
C GLU A 71 -7.14 10.08 -16.24
N PHE A 72 -6.72 8.88 -15.83
CA PHE A 72 -6.17 8.65 -14.51
C PHE A 72 -4.87 9.43 -14.27
N ASP A 73 -3.91 9.40 -15.21
CA ASP A 73 -2.66 10.16 -15.13
C ASP A 73 -2.93 11.66 -15.02
N ARG A 74 -3.91 12.19 -15.77
CA ARG A 74 -4.35 13.59 -15.64
C ARG A 74 -4.77 13.93 -14.21
N VAL A 75 -5.56 13.06 -13.56
CA VAL A 75 -5.99 13.27 -12.18
C VAL A 75 -4.81 13.18 -11.22
N VAL A 76 -3.88 12.25 -11.41
CA VAL A 76 -2.66 12.14 -10.59
C VAL A 76 -1.80 13.40 -10.70
N ARG A 77 -1.61 13.93 -11.91
CA ARG A 77 -0.87 15.18 -12.15
C ARG A 77 -1.54 16.40 -11.51
N ALA A 78 -2.88 16.39 -11.45
CA ALA A 78 -3.63 17.46 -10.81
C ALA A 78 -3.30 17.63 -9.32
N PHE A 79 -2.78 16.62 -8.61
CA PHE A 79 -2.30 16.79 -7.24
C PHE A 79 -1.02 17.64 -7.13
N GLY A 80 -0.23 17.74 -8.20
CA GLY A 80 0.99 18.56 -8.23
C GLY A 80 2.18 17.98 -7.46
N TRP A 81 2.10 16.73 -7.00
CA TRP A 81 3.23 16.05 -6.37
C TRP A 81 4.24 15.54 -7.40
N GLU A 82 5.52 15.60 -7.03
CA GLU A 82 6.62 15.11 -7.84
C GLU A 82 6.48 13.62 -8.12
N ASP A 83 6.87 13.22 -9.34
CA ASP A 83 6.96 11.81 -9.71
C ASP A 83 8.08 11.11 -8.95
N ILE A 84 7.97 9.80 -8.82
CA ILE A 84 9.05 8.94 -8.35
C ILE A 84 9.08 7.69 -9.20
N PRO A 85 10.26 7.26 -9.72
CA PRO A 85 10.35 6.03 -10.47
C PRO A 85 9.91 4.85 -9.61
N TYR A 86 9.12 3.95 -10.20
CA TYR A 86 8.72 2.73 -9.51
C TYR A 86 9.92 1.77 -9.44
N VAL A 87 10.39 1.46 -8.23
CA VAL A 87 11.52 0.55 -7.97
C VAL A 87 11.07 -0.55 -6.99
N GLY A 88 10.08 -1.33 -7.40
CA GLY A 88 9.59 -2.50 -6.68
C GLY A 88 10.17 -3.83 -7.19
N ALA A 89 10.03 -4.89 -6.41
CA ALA A 89 10.42 -6.24 -6.82
C ALA A 89 9.36 -6.95 -7.68
N ALA A 90 8.11 -6.49 -7.65
CA ALA A 90 7.01 -7.06 -8.40
C ALA A 90 7.08 -6.66 -9.88
N GLU A 91 6.77 -7.60 -10.77
CA GLU A 91 6.62 -7.32 -12.20
C GLU A 91 5.37 -6.47 -12.45
N ARG A 92 5.52 -5.47 -13.32
CA ARG A 92 4.47 -4.54 -13.73
C ARG A 92 4.70 -4.12 -15.17
N VAL A 93 3.62 -3.87 -15.89
CA VAL A 93 3.63 -3.30 -17.24
C VAL A 93 3.35 -1.80 -17.15
N SER A 94 4.24 -0.99 -17.73
CA SER A 94 4.00 0.44 -17.92
C SER A 94 2.91 0.64 -18.97
N VAL A 95 1.88 1.42 -18.61
CA VAL A 95 0.77 1.81 -19.49
C VAL A 95 0.97 3.24 -19.99
N THR A 96 1.52 4.09 -19.13
CA THR A 96 2.06 5.43 -19.44
C THR A 96 3.37 5.62 -18.66
N ASP A 97 4.00 6.79 -18.77
CA ASP A 97 5.24 7.11 -18.02
C ASP A 97 5.09 6.99 -16.49
N ARG A 98 3.88 7.22 -15.94
CA ARG A 98 3.59 7.20 -14.49
C ARG A 98 2.63 6.09 -14.06
N VAL A 99 1.88 5.52 -15.01
CA VAL A 99 0.82 4.54 -14.71
C VAL A 99 1.28 3.14 -15.05
N TYR A 100 1.14 2.24 -14.08
CA TYR A 100 1.52 0.84 -14.18
C TYR A 100 0.31 -0.06 -13.94
N THR A 101 0.36 -1.31 -14.42
CA THR A 101 -0.55 -2.35 -13.93
C THR A 101 -0.31 -2.61 -12.43
N ALA A 102 -1.38 -2.98 -11.72
CA ALA A 102 -1.21 -3.61 -10.41
C ALA A 102 -0.48 -4.97 -10.56
N ASN A 103 0.18 -5.41 -9.48
CA ASN A 103 0.97 -6.64 -9.43
C ASN A 103 0.29 -7.83 -10.14
N GLU A 104 1.04 -8.56 -10.98
CA GLU A 104 0.57 -9.63 -11.86
C GLU A 104 0.43 -11.01 -11.19
N VAL A 105 0.51 -11.06 -9.85
CA VAL A 105 0.22 -12.28 -9.08
C VAL A 105 -1.18 -12.80 -9.42
N PRO A 106 -1.36 -14.13 -9.61
CA PRO A 106 -2.65 -14.75 -9.91
C PRO A 106 -3.79 -14.22 -9.04
N LEU A 107 -4.95 -13.96 -9.66
CA LEU A 107 -6.04 -13.26 -8.98
C LEU A 107 -6.64 -14.04 -7.80
N ASP A 108 -6.54 -15.37 -7.80
CA ASP A 108 -6.97 -16.27 -6.73
C ASP A 108 -6.05 -16.25 -5.49
N VAL A 109 -4.88 -15.63 -5.59
CA VAL A 109 -3.93 -15.48 -4.49
C VAL A 109 -4.17 -14.16 -3.76
N PHE A 110 -4.23 -14.23 -2.42
CA PHE A 110 -4.19 -13.05 -1.55
C PHE A 110 -2.82 -12.37 -1.69
N ILE A 111 -2.74 -11.04 -1.65
CA ILE A 111 -1.47 -10.31 -1.51
C ILE A 111 -1.46 -9.67 -0.12
N ASN A 112 -0.47 -10.02 0.71
CA ASN A 112 -0.35 -9.55 2.08
C ASN A 112 -0.31 -8.04 2.22
N PHE A 113 -0.70 -7.57 3.40
CA PHE A 113 -0.60 -6.17 3.79
C PHE A 113 0.85 -5.69 3.80
N HIS A 114 1.08 -4.55 3.15
CA HIS A 114 2.38 -3.91 3.06
C HIS A 114 2.25 -2.41 2.80
N HIS A 115 3.33 -1.69 3.09
CA HIS A 115 3.59 -0.37 2.50
C HIS A 115 4.27 -0.56 1.13
N GLU A 116 3.90 0.27 0.15
CA GLU A 116 4.46 0.21 -1.20
C GLU A 116 5.96 0.52 -1.14
N MET A 117 6.76 -0.33 -1.79
CA MET A 117 8.23 -0.21 -1.84
C MET A 117 8.92 -0.14 -0.46
N ALA A 118 8.41 -0.85 0.56
CA ALA A 118 8.92 -0.79 1.94
C ALA A 118 10.42 -1.14 2.12
N PHE A 119 11.00 -1.91 1.19
CA PHE A 119 12.43 -2.28 1.18
C PHE A 119 13.28 -1.46 0.20
N ALA A 120 12.68 -0.49 -0.52
CA ALA A 120 13.43 0.40 -1.40
C ALA A 120 14.20 1.46 -0.60
N ARG A 121 15.24 2.05 -1.21
CA ARG A 121 15.98 3.18 -0.61
C ARG A 121 15.11 4.42 -0.44
N GLN A 122 14.20 4.63 -1.39
CA GLN A 122 13.20 5.69 -1.37
C GLN A 122 11.85 5.03 -1.65
N SER A 123 10.92 5.19 -0.73
CA SER A 123 9.52 4.80 -0.92
C SER A 123 8.70 6.02 -1.36
N PRO A 124 7.65 5.83 -2.16
CA PRO A 124 6.70 6.90 -2.43
C PRO A 124 5.99 7.31 -1.14
N SER A 125 5.60 8.58 -1.00
CA SER A 125 4.73 8.99 0.12
C SER A 125 3.24 8.89 -0.24
N LYS A 126 2.92 8.76 -1.54
CA LYS A 126 1.56 8.66 -2.05
C LYS A 126 1.44 7.51 -3.03
N ILE A 127 0.34 6.77 -2.93
CA ILE A 127 -0.04 5.74 -3.90
C ILE A 127 -1.48 5.97 -4.34
N PHE A 128 -1.70 5.82 -5.63
CA PHE A 128 -3.00 5.91 -6.26
C PHE A 128 -3.35 4.57 -6.88
N PHE A 129 -4.57 4.10 -6.66
CA PHE A 129 -5.17 2.97 -7.36
C PHE A 129 -6.36 3.47 -8.18
N PHE A 130 -6.47 3.01 -9.42
CA PHE A 130 -7.59 3.32 -10.30
C PHE A 130 -8.25 2.04 -10.81
N CYS A 131 -9.55 1.90 -10.57
CA CYS A 131 -10.33 0.78 -11.09
C CYS A 131 -10.89 1.08 -12.48
N SER A 132 -10.23 0.51 -13.50
CA SER A 132 -10.74 0.54 -14.87
C SER A 132 -11.77 -0.57 -15.15
N GLU A 133 -11.63 -1.71 -14.48
CA GLU A 133 -12.56 -2.84 -14.56
C GLU A 133 -12.59 -3.56 -13.20
N PRO A 134 -13.72 -3.54 -12.46
CA PRO A 134 -13.81 -4.23 -11.19
C PRO A 134 -13.87 -5.74 -11.38
N SER A 135 -13.43 -6.50 -10.37
CA SER A 135 -13.66 -7.94 -10.33
C SER A 135 -15.16 -8.22 -10.20
N PRO A 136 -15.72 -9.24 -10.88
CA PRO A 136 -17.11 -9.65 -10.66
C PRO A 136 -17.33 -10.24 -9.26
N GLU A 137 -16.27 -10.75 -8.62
CA GLU A 137 -16.30 -11.31 -7.26
C GLU A 137 -14.93 -11.13 -6.59
N GLY A 138 -14.91 -10.68 -5.33
CA GLY A 138 -13.67 -10.44 -4.58
C GLY A 138 -12.79 -9.36 -5.24
N GLY A 139 -11.47 -9.51 -5.11
CA GLY A 139 -10.49 -8.65 -5.76
C GLY A 139 -10.41 -7.23 -5.19
N GLU A 140 -10.97 -7.01 -4.00
CA GLU A 140 -10.89 -5.78 -3.24
C GLU A 140 -9.43 -5.39 -2.98
N THR A 141 -9.21 -4.08 -2.84
CA THR A 141 -7.98 -3.57 -2.22
C THR A 141 -8.28 -3.33 -0.75
N SER A 142 -7.75 -4.20 0.12
CA SER A 142 -7.88 -4.02 1.57
C SER A 142 -6.89 -2.96 2.03
N ILE A 143 -7.31 -2.06 2.90
CA ILE A 143 -6.46 -1.03 3.49
C ILE A 143 -6.60 -1.03 5.01
N VAL A 144 -5.53 -0.68 5.72
CA VAL A 144 -5.55 -0.60 7.19
C VAL A 144 -4.64 0.53 7.69
N PRO A 145 -5.07 1.33 8.70
CA PRO A 145 -4.21 2.34 9.28
C PRO A 145 -3.03 1.70 10.02
N SER A 146 -1.83 2.03 9.59
CA SER A 146 -0.58 1.48 10.12
C SER A 146 -0.32 1.86 11.58
N GLN A 147 -0.88 3.00 12.02
CA GLN A 147 -0.87 3.40 13.42
C GLN A 147 -1.65 2.40 14.30
N VAL A 148 -2.85 2.01 13.88
CA VAL A 148 -3.70 1.06 14.62
C VAL A 148 -3.02 -0.29 14.74
N VAL A 149 -2.29 -0.72 13.69
CA VAL A 149 -1.50 -1.95 13.73
C VAL A 149 -0.38 -1.86 14.77
N ALA A 150 0.35 -0.74 14.82
CA ALA A 150 1.41 -0.54 15.80
C ALA A 150 0.87 -0.54 17.24
N GLU A 151 -0.21 0.20 17.49
CA GLU A 151 -0.87 0.27 18.81
C GLU A 151 -1.34 -1.11 19.27
N LYS A 152 -2.08 -1.84 18.43
CA LYS A 152 -2.60 -3.17 18.79
C LYS A 152 -1.50 -4.22 18.96
N MET A 153 -0.41 -4.13 18.20
CA MET A 153 0.75 -5.01 18.41
C MET A 153 1.44 -4.69 19.74
N GLU A 154 1.55 -3.42 20.11
CA GLU A 154 2.12 -3.01 21.40
C GLU A 154 1.22 -3.44 22.58
N GLU A 155 -0.10 -3.39 22.42
CA GLU A 155 -1.07 -3.91 23.39
C GLU A 155 -1.02 -5.44 23.52
N ARG A 156 -1.03 -6.18 22.41
CA ARG A 156 -1.12 -7.65 22.43
C ARG A 156 0.22 -8.32 22.76
N LEU A 157 1.34 -7.74 22.31
CA LEU A 157 2.67 -8.34 22.41
C LEU A 157 3.74 -7.28 22.80
N PRO A 158 3.62 -6.63 23.97
CA PRO A 158 4.49 -5.54 24.38
C PRO A 158 5.97 -5.94 24.46
N GLU A 159 6.28 -7.18 24.85
CA GLU A 159 7.66 -7.67 24.90
C GLU A 159 8.28 -7.79 23.50
N VAL A 160 7.47 -8.18 22.51
CA VAL A 160 7.92 -8.29 21.11
C VAL A 160 8.17 -6.90 20.54
N THR A 161 7.25 -5.95 20.74
CA THR A 161 7.41 -4.58 20.23
C THR A 161 8.54 -3.83 20.92
N ALA A 162 8.73 -4.02 22.23
CA ALA A 162 9.87 -3.48 22.97
C ALA A 162 11.19 -4.01 22.39
N LYS A 163 11.28 -5.34 22.18
CA LYS A 163 12.48 -5.94 21.60
C LYS A 163 12.71 -5.50 20.15
N LEU A 164 11.67 -5.37 19.33
CA LEU A 164 11.76 -4.81 17.98
C LEU A 164 12.26 -3.36 17.98
N SER A 165 11.91 -2.58 18.99
CA SER A 165 12.36 -1.19 19.13
C SER A 165 13.83 -1.12 19.55
N GLU A 166 14.29 -2.06 20.36
CA GLU A 166 15.68 -2.14 20.83
C GLU A 166 16.63 -2.64 19.73
N VAL A 167 16.32 -3.78 19.11
CA VAL A 167 17.26 -4.47 18.21
C VAL A 167 16.80 -4.50 16.74
N GLY A 168 15.57 -4.12 16.44
CA GLY A 168 15.02 -4.17 15.08
C GLY A 168 14.65 -5.58 14.60
N LEU A 169 14.29 -5.66 13.32
CA LEU A 169 13.91 -6.88 12.62
C LEU A 169 14.86 -7.11 11.44
N THR A 170 15.23 -8.37 11.23
CA THR A 170 16.02 -8.81 10.08
C THR A 170 15.18 -9.75 9.22
N PHE A 171 15.14 -9.48 7.91
CA PHE A 171 14.53 -10.36 6.92
C PHE A 171 15.63 -11.02 6.09
N ARG A 172 15.49 -12.32 5.81
CA ARG A 172 16.35 -13.08 4.91
C ARG A 172 15.49 -13.72 3.83
N PHE A 173 15.72 -13.31 2.59
CA PHE A 173 15.01 -13.83 1.43
C PHE A 173 15.91 -14.79 0.68
N LEU A 174 15.44 -16.01 0.43
CA LEU A 174 16.17 -16.98 -0.38
C LEU A 174 15.61 -16.98 -1.80
N ILE A 175 16.48 -16.70 -2.77
CA ILE A 175 16.15 -16.73 -4.20
C ILE A 175 16.87 -17.90 -4.84
N HIS A 176 16.10 -18.86 -5.34
CA HIS A 176 16.63 -20.03 -6.03
C HIS A 176 17.23 -19.65 -7.39
N LYS A 177 18.18 -20.47 -7.85
CA LYS A 177 18.99 -20.25 -9.06
C LYS A 177 18.20 -20.08 -10.36
N ASP A 178 16.96 -20.56 -10.40
CA ASP A 178 16.05 -20.50 -11.53
C ASP A 178 15.25 -19.18 -11.60
N LYS A 179 15.32 -18.35 -10.55
CA LYS A 179 14.59 -17.07 -10.44
C LYS A 179 15.46 -15.85 -10.72
N GLU A 180 16.21 -15.87 -11.83
CA GLU A 180 17.15 -14.80 -12.20
C GLU A 180 16.47 -13.43 -12.48
N ALA A 181 15.20 -13.40 -12.88
CA ALA A 181 14.42 -12.16 -13.01
C ALA A 181 14.15 -11.52 -11.65
N GLU A 182 13.68 -12.31 -10.67
CA GLU A 182 13.43 -11.85 -9.30
C GLU A 182 14.72 -11.36 -8.63
N LYS A 183 15.82 -12.11 -8.80
CA LYS A 183 17.15 -11.72 -8.31
C LYS A 183 17.58 -10.35 -8.84
N ARG A 184 17.40 -10.09 -10.15
CA ARG A 184 17.73 -8.80 -10.77
C ARG A 184 16.90 -7.64 -10.22
N GLN A 185 15.62 -7.86 -9.93
CA GLN A 185 14.80 -6.81 -9.31
C GLN A 185 15.21 -6.55 -7.87
N ARG A 186 15.49 -7.61 -7.09
CA ARG A 186 15.93 -7.49 -5.70
C ARG A 186 17.27 -6.77 -5.56
N LEU A 187 18.20 -6.96 -6.49
CA LEU A 187 19.48 -6.22 -6.49
C LEU A 187 19.33 -4.68 -6.56
N LYS A 188 18.16 -4.17 -6.95
CA LYS A 188 17.85 -2.72 -6.96
C LYS A 188 17.36 -2.19 -5.61
N LEU A 189 17.04 -3.08 -4.66
CA LEU A 189 16.49 -2.73 -3.35
C LEU A 189 17.59 -2.47 -2.31
N ASN A 190 17.17 -2.00 -1.13
CA ASN A 190 18.08 -1.58 -0.06
C ASN A 190 18.48 -2.73 0.87
N TYR A 191 19.14 -3.75 0.35
CA TYR A 191 19.64 -4.86 1.18
C TYR A 191 20.94 -4.50 1.90
N SER A 192 21.03 -4.88 3.17
CA SER A 192 22.23 -4.73 3.99
C SER A 192 23.34 -5.70 3.58
N ARG A 193 22.97 -6.88 3.08
CA ARG A 193 23.91 -7.92 2.64
C ARG A 193 23.28 -8.81 1.57
N VAL A 194 24.11 -9.30 0.65
CA VAL A 194 23.73 -10.27 -0.39
C VAL A 194 24.78 -11.37 -0.41
N ASP A 195 24.35 -12.61 -0.16
CA ASP A 195 25.21 -13.79 -0.12
C ASP A 195 24.90 -14.72 -1.29
N TYR A 196 25.91 -15.05 -2.09
CA TYR A 196 25.82 -16.04 -3.16
C TYR A 196 26.19 -17.43 -2.62
N LYS A 197 25.28 -18.40 -2.72
CA LYS A 197 25.49 -19.76 -2.19
C LYS A 197 26.08 -20.68 -3.25
N SER A 198 26.73 -21.75 -2.80
CA SER A 198 27.38 -22.75 -3.67
C SER A 198 26.40 -23.54 -4.55
N ASP A 199 25.14 -23.64 -4.14
CA ASP A 199 24.06 -24.27 -4.91
C ASP A 199 23.46 -23.37 -6.01
N GLY A 200 24.00 -22.14 -6.15
CA GLY A 200 23.56 -21.13 -7.10
C GLY A 200 22.41 -20.25 -6.60
N SER A 201 21.85 -20.51 -5.42
CA SER A 201 20.87 -19.61 -4.79
C SER A 201 21.54 -18.33 -4.27
N THR A 202 20.74 -17.29 -4.05
CA THR A 202 21.20 -16.01 -3.48
C THR A 202 20.34 -15.65 -2.28
N GLU A 203 20.97 -15.36 -1.13
CA GLU A 203 20.29 -14.87 0.07
C GLU A 203 20.44 -13.36 0.18
N PHE A 204 19.31 -12.66 0.25
CA PHE A 204 19.25 -11.21 0.45
C PHE A 204 18.85 -10.93 1.89
N VAL A 205 19.63 -10.09 2.58
CA VAL A 205 19.39 -9.71 3.98
C VAL A 205 19.00 -8.25 4.06
N PHE A 206 17.84 -7.97 4.63
CA PHE A 206 17.37 -6.63 4.95
C PHE A 206 17.35 -6.43 6.47
N GLY A 207 17.86 -5.30 6.93
CA GLY A 207 17.95 -4.98 8.36
C GLY A 207 19.32 -5.28 8.98
N PRO A 208 19.45 -5.21 10.32
CA PRO A 208 18.37 -4.94 11.26
C PRO A 208 17.76 -3.56 11.07
N SER A 209 16.44 -3.46 11.12
CA SER A 209 15.71 -2.19 11.03
C SER A 209 14.43 -2.26 11.84
N SER A 210 14.05 -1.17 12.49
CA SER A 210 12.78 -1.12 13.21
C SER A 210 11.61 -1.28 12.22
N PRO A 211 10.68 -2.22 12.45
CA PRO A 211 9.44 -2.28 11.68
C PRO A 211 8.49 -1.13 12.05
N ILE A 212 8.69 -0.49 13.20
CA ILE A 212 7.90 0.64 13.67
C ILE A 212 8.65 1.94 13.37
N ARG A 213 7.97 2.89 12.75
CA ARG A 213 8.50 4.23 12.45
C ARG A 213 7.68 5.30 13.16
N GLU A 214 8.28 6.46 13.39
CA GLU A 214 7.55 7.64 13.83
C GLU A 214 7.24 8.54 12.63
N VAL A 215 5.96 8.81 12.40
CA VAL A 215 5.49 9.65 11.29
C VAL A 215 4.48 10.63 11.86
N GLY A 216 4.81 11.93 11.79
CA GLY A 216 3.92 12.98 12.31
C GLY A 216 3.59 12.84 13.80
N GLY A 217 4.55 12.37 14.61
CA GLY A 217 4.39 12.14 16.05
C GLY A 217 3.64 10.86 16.41
N LYS A 218 3.36 9.98 15.43
CA LYS A 218 2.65 8.72 15.64
C LYS A 218 3.53 7.52 15.29
N LYS A 219 3.45 6.46 16.08
CA LYS A 219 4.06 5.16 15.75
C LYS A 219 3.24 4.50 14.63
N VAL A 220 3.90 4.03 13.58
CA VAL A 220 3.29 3.29 12.46
C VAL A 220 4.06 2.01 12.19
N TRP A 221 3.36 0.91 11.88
CA TRP A 221 3.98 -0.36 11.52
C TRP A 221 4.31 -0.42 10.02
N PHE A 222 5.53 -0.05 9.64
CA PHE A 222 5.90 0.17 8.25
C PHE A 222 6.40 -1.08 7.51
N LEU A 223 7.16 -1.96 8.17
CA LEU A 223 7.73 -3.13 7.48
C LEU A 223 6.72 -4.28 7.41
N PRO A 224 6.62 -5.00 6.27
CA PRO A 224 5.63 -6.05 6.07
C PRO A 224 5.98 -7.28 6.91
N PHE A 225 5.44 -7.38 8.12
CA PHE A 225 5.85 -8.39 9.10
C PHE A 225 5.56 -9.81 8.65
N LEU A 226 4.49 -10.05 7.90
CA LEU A 226 4.21 -11.36 7.28
C LEU A 226 5.14 -11.66 6.09
N GLY A 227 5.75 -10.63 5.49
CA GLY A 227 6.50 -10.72 4.26
C GLY A 227 5.60 -10.70 3.02
N TYR A 228 6.20 -10.99 1.85
CA TYR A 228 5.49 -11.07 0.58
C TYR A 228 5.18 -12.52 0.21
N ASN A 229 4.01 -12.79 -0.38
CA ASN A 229 3.43 -14.12 -0.54
C ASN A 229 4.17 -15.11 -1.45
N LEU A 230 5.22 -14.69 -2.15
CA LEU A 230 5.87 -15.49 -3.19
C LEU A 230 7.35 -15.77 -2.95
N THR A 231 7.91 -15.28 -1.84
CA THR A 231 9.32 -15.50 -1.52
C THR A 231 9.44 -16.08 -0.13
N GLU A 232 10.16 -17.19 -0.01
CA GLU A 232 10.55 -17.75 1.28
C GLU A 232 11.32 -16.68 2.06
N VAL A 233 10.75 -16.26 3.18
CA VAL A 233 11.29 -15.20 4.02
C VAL A 233 11.44 -15.68 5.45
N ARG A 234 12.68 -15.70 5.92
CA ARG A 234 13.00 -15.97 7.32
C ARG A 234 13.15 -14.65 8.06
N LYS A 235 12.68 -14.61 9.30
CA LYS A 235 12.68 -13.42 10.16
C LYS A 235 13.34 -13.76 11.49
N SER A 236 14.16 -12.83 11.97
CA SER A 236 14.74 -12.86 13.32
C SER A 236 14.72 -11.43 13.87
N PHE A 237 14.78 -11.28 15.18
CA PHE A 237 15.19 -10.01 15.76
C PHE A 237 16.58 -9.62 15.23
N GLY A 238 16.92 -8.34 15.34
CA GLY A 238 18.21 -7.86 14.84
C GLY A 238 19.43 -8.39 15.59
N ASP A 239 19.25 -8.85 16.82
CA ASP A 239 20.25 -9.60 17.59
C ASP A 239 20.41 -11.07 17.13
N GLY A 240 19.62 -11.51 16.15
CA GLY A 240 19.62 -12.87 15.61
C GLY A 240 18.73 -13.86 16.35
N SER A 241 18.13 -13.48 17.49
CA SER A 241 17.18 -14.32 18.22
C SER A 241 15.88 -14.53 17.44
N ALA A 242 15.20 -15.65 17.71
CA ALA A 242 13.97 -16.01 17.02
C ALA A 242 12.83 -15.07 17.42
N VAL A 243 12.02 -14.67 16.43
CA VAL A 243 10.74 -13.99 16.67
C VAL A 243 9.73 -15.03 17.19
N PRO A 244 8.94 -14.73 18.23
CA PRO A 244 7.94 -15.67 18.75
C PRO A 244 6.95 -16.13 17.68
N ALA A 245 6.63 -17.42 17.67
CA ALA A 245 5.79 -18.03 16.63
C ALA A 245 4.37 -17.43 16.58
N ASN A 246 3.84 -17.01 17.74
CA ASN A 246 2.52 -16.38 17.84
C ASN A 246 2.48 -14.93 17.32
N ALA A 247 3.64 -14.27 17.12
CA ALA A 247 3.66 -12.88 16.69
C ALA A 247 3.08 -12.68 15.29
N ALA A 248 3.34 -13.62 14.38
CA ALA A 248 2.81 -13.54 13.01
C ALA A 248 1.29 -13.71 12.98
N ALA A 249 0.76 -14.66 13.76
CA ALA A 249 -0.68 -14.89 13.88
C ALA A 249 -1.39 -13.67 14.48
N ALA A 250 -0.85 -13.11 15.58
CA ALA A 250 -1.42 -11.91 16.19
C ALA A 250 -1.41 -10.71 15.23
N TYR A 251 -0.33 -10.54 14.46
CA TYR A 251 -0.24 -9.48 13.46
C TYR A 251 -1.28 -9.66 12.33
N GLU A 252 -1.46 -10.88 11.83
CA GLU A 252 -2.46 -11.20 10.81
C GLU A 252 -3.89 -10.94 11.32
N GLU A 253 -4.22 -11.40 12.53
CA GLU A 253 -5.52 -11.14 13.15
C GLU A 253 -5.81 -9.64 13.30
N ILE A 254 -4.82 -8.85 13.76
CA ILE A 254 -4.94 -7.40 13.87
C ILE A 254 -5.22 -6.77 12.50
N LEU A 255 -4.54 -7.19 11.45
CA LEU A 255 -4.77 -6.67 10.10
C LEU A 255 -6.21 -6.97 9.65
N GLU A 256 -6.66 -8.22 9.77
CA GLU A 256 -7.99 -8.65 9.33
C GLU A 256 -9.11 -7.95 10.11
N GLU A 257 -9.00 -7.85 11.43
CA GLU A 257 -9.97 -7.15 12.28
C GLU A 257 -10.11 -5.66 11.93
N ASN A 258 -9.02 -5.02 11.52
CA ASN A 258 -8.95 -3.56 11.38
C ASN A 258 -8.90 -3.07 9.93
N CYS A 259 -8.82 -3.96 8.95
CA CYS A 259 -8.84 -3.55 7.55
C CYS A 259 -10.23 -3.10 7.08
N VAL A 260 -10.23 -2.31 6.01
CA VAL A 260 -11.41 -1.96 5.21
C VAL A 260 -11.20 -2.53 3.82
N ASP A 261 -12.08 -3.44 3.41
CA ASP A 261 -12.07 -4.04 2.08
C ASP A 261 -12.77 -3.11 1.08
N VAL A 262 -12.01 -2.29 0.36
CA VAL A 262 -12.57 -1.36 -0.61
C VAL A 262 -13.08 -2.15 -1.83
N LYS A 263 -14.41 -2.30 -1.91
CA LYS A 263 -15.09 -2.89 -3.06
C LYS A 263 -15.08 -1.92 -4.22
N TRP A 264 -14.39 -2.31 -5.27
CA TRP A 264 -14.16 -1.47 -6.44
C TRP A 264 -15.44 -1.22 -7.24
N GLN A 265 -15.65 0.03 -7.63
CA GLN A 265 -16.52 0.42 -8.73
C GLN A 265 -15.67 0.95 -9.88
N LYS A 266 -16.15 0.77 -11.12
CA LYS A 266 -15.49 1.32 -12.30
C LYS A 266 -15.42 2.84 -12.19
N GLY A 267 -14.24 3.41 -12.40
CA GLY A 267 -14.00 4.85 -12.29
C GLY A 267 -13.46 5.31 -10.93
N ASP A 268 -13.50 4.45 -9.91
CA ASP A 268 -12.98 4.81 -8.59
C ASP A 268 -11.47 5.08 -8.63
N ILE A 269 -11.04 6.10 -7.87
CA ILE A 269 -9.64 6.35 -7.54
C ILE A 269 -9.48 6.29 -6.03
N LEU A 270 -8.59 5.44 -5.53
CA LEU A 270 -8.20 5.38 -4.13
C LEU A 270 -6.79 5.95 -3.96
N LEU A 271 -6.68 7.01 -3.16
CA LEU A 271 -5.42 7.65 -2.79
C LEU A 271 -5.06 7.28 -1.36
N LEU A 272 -3.85 6.77 -1.13
CA LEU A 272 -3.33 6.47 0.19
C LEU A 272 -2.09 7.32 0.51
N ASP A 273 -1.96 7.70 1.78
CA ASP A 273 -0.69 8.08 2.38
C ASP A 273 0.11 6.80 2.65
N ASN A 274 1.14 6.57 1.84
CA ASN A 274 1.97 5.37 1.92
C ASN A 274 2.85 5.34 3.18
N HIS A 275 2.89 6.39 4.00
CA HIS A 275 3.54 6.33 5.32
C HIS A 275 2.56 5.93 6.43
N ALA A 276 1.25 6.07 6.20
CA ALA A 276 0.23 5.84 7.22
C ALA A 276 -0.66 4.62 6.97
N VAL A 277 -0.68 4.08 5.74
CA VAL A 277 -1.61 3.00 5.35
C VAL A 277 -0.88 1.80 4.76
N GLN A 278 -1.17 0.62 5.29
CA GLN A 278 -0.85 -0.64 4.62
C GLN A 278 -1.99 -1.04 3.70
N HIS A 279 -1.66 -1.71 2.60
CA HIS A 279 -2.64 -2.23 1.66
C HIS A 279 -2.34 -3.69 1.26
N ALA A 280 -3.40 -4.40 0.89
CA ALA A 280 -3.41 -5.80 0.47
C ALA A 280 -4.36 -5.98 -0.73
N ARG A 281 -4.36 -7.19 -1.31
CA ARG A 281 -5.31 -7.57 -2.36
C ARG A 281 -6.02 -8.85 -1.95
N ARG A 282 -7.36 -8.83 -1.89
CA ARG A 282 -8.16 -10.04 -1.72
C ARG A 282 -8.12 -10.94 -2.97
N PRO A 283 -8.28 -12.26 -2.83
CA PRO A 283 -8.57 -13.15 -3.95
C PRO A 283 -9.78 -12.65 -4.74
N GLY A 284 -9.79 -12.84 -6.05
CA GLY A 284 -10.89 -12.45 -6.93
C GLY A 284 -10.93 -13.23 -8.23
N LYS A 285 -11.81 -12.81 -9.14
CA LYS A 285 -12.03 -13.45 -10.44
C LYS A 285 -11.73 -12.50 -11.59
N SER A 286 -11.44 -13.08 -12.75
CA SER A 286 -11.34 -12.30 -13.99
C SER A 286 -12.75 -11.99 -14.55
N PRO A 287 -12.93 -10.87 -15.28
CA PRO A 287 -11.94 -9.82 -15.53
C PRO A 287 -11.73 -8.91 -14.30
N ARG A 288 -10.51 -8.37 -14.14
CA ARG A 288 -10.19 -7.34 -13.15
C ARG A 288 -9.01 -6.50 -13.65
N ARG A 289 -9.13 -5.18 -13.63
CA ARG A 289 -8.05 -4.27 -14.03
C ARG A 289 -8.00 -3.03 -13.15
N VAL A 290 -6.99 -3.03 -12.27
CA VAL A 290 -6.62 -1.88 -11.42
C VAL A 290 -5.26 -1.37 -11.87
N LEU A 291 -5.15 -0.05 -12.08
CA LEU A 291 -3.91 0.65 -12.41
C LEU A 291 -3.35 1.34 -11.17
N VAL A 292 -2.05 1.58 -11.15
CA VAL A 292 -1.33 2.19 -10.03
C VAL A 292 -0.45 3.34 -10.51
N ALA A 293 -0.42 4.41 -9.73
CA ALA A 293 0.56 5.48 -9.84
C ALA A 293 1.13 5.79 -8.45
N VAL A 294 2.36 6.31 -8.41
CA VAL A 294 3.04 6.69 -7.17
C VAL A 294 3.60 8.10 -7.27
N SER A 295 3.69 8.80 -6.14
CA SER A 295 4.28 10.14 -6.05
C SER A 295 5.12 10.30 -4.78
N LYS A 296 5.99 11.31 -4.77
CA LYS A 296 6.66 11.77 -3.56
C LYS A 296 5.71 12.37 -2.55
#